data_AF-A0A2E8CG66-F1
#
_entry.id   AF-A0A2E8CG66-F1
#
_cell.length_a   1.000
_cell.length_b   1.000
_cell.length_c   1.000
_cell.angle_alpha   90.00
_cell.angle_beta   90.00
_cell.angle_gamma   90.00
#
_symmetry.space_group_name_H-M   'P 1'
#
loop_
_entity.id
_entity.type
_entity.pdbx_description
1 polymer ?
#
loop_
_entity_poly.entity_id
_entity_poly.type
_entity_poly.pdbx_seq_one_letter_code
_entity_poly.pdbx_strand_id
1 'polypeptide(L)' 'MAKPYSVPFIDFKRDPESLIHDQLEVVEQVLRSGWWVLGDQVQAFESAWAKTCQATGCVGVGNGLDAIEIGL' A
#
# COMPACT_ATOMS: atom_id res chain seq x y z
N MET A 1 20.07 37.33 9.82
CA MET A 1 19.61 36.81 8.51
C MET A 1 18.81 35.54 8.79
N ALA A 2 17.51 35.50 8.51
CA ALA A 2 16.69 34.32 8.77
C ALA A 2 17.04 33.21 7.77
N LYS A 3 17.19 31.97 8.27
CA LYS A 3 17.48 30.79 7.44
C LYS A 3 16.27 30.51 6.53
N PRO A 4 16.44 30.23 5.22
CA PRO A 4 15.31 29.95 4.35
C PRO A 4 14.56 28.70 4.85
N TYR A 5 13.23 28.76 4.89
CA TYR A 5 12.41 27.60 5.20
C TYR A 5 12.63 26.55 4.10
N SER A 6 13.12 25.37 4.49
CA SER A 6 13.23 24.21 3.61
C SER A 6 11.87 23.54 3.53
N VAL A 7 11.18 23.68 2.40
CA VAL A 7 9.91 22.97 2.14
C VAL A 7 10.25 21.66 1.41
N PRO A 8 10.05 20.50 2.05
CA PRO A 8 10.29 19.22 1.37
C PRO A 8 9.28 19.03 0.24
N PHE A 9 9.71 18.43 -0.87
CA PHE A 9 8.82 18.06 -1.97
C PHE A 9 7.77 17.03 -1.55
N ILE A 10 8.19 16.04 -0.74
CA ILE A 10 7.34 15.04 -0.10
C ILE A 10 7.88 14.79 1.32
N ASP A 11 6.98 14.66 2.30
CA ASP A 11 7.30 14.34 3.68
C ASP A 11 6.38 13.24 4.20
N PHE A 12 6.87 12.01 4.18
CA PHE A 12 6.13 10.81 4.61
C PHE A 12 5.92 10.73 6.12
N LYS A 13 6.50 11.65 6.92
CA LYS A 13 6.25 11.71 8.37
C LYS A 13 4.95 12.44 8.71
N ARG A 14 4.23 12.94 7.71
CA ARG A 14 3.01 13.74 7.88
C ARG A 14 1.72 12.93 7.78
N ASP A 15 1.83 11.62 7.68
CA ASP A 15 0.66 10.75 7.74
C ASP A 15 -0.06 10.94 9.09
N PRO A 16 -1.40 10.98 9.11
CA PRO A 16 -2.15 11.08 10.36
C PRO A 16 -1.86 9.90 11.30
N GLU A 17 -1.74 10.14 12.60
CA GLU A 17 -1.51 9.07 13.60
C GLU A 17 -2.56 7.95 13.53
N SER A 18 -3.82 8.26 13.20
CA SER A 18 -4.86 7.25 13.02
C SER A 18 -4.55 6.31 11.86
N LEU A 19 -4.01 6.82 10.75
CA LEU A 19 -3.62 6.00 9.60
C LEU A 19 -2.45 5.09 9.97
N ILE A 20 -1.47 5.60 10.71
CA ILE A 20 -0.33 4.81 11.20
C ILE A 20 -0.82 3.68 12.12
N HIS A 21 -1.78 3.96 12.99
CA HIS A 21 -2.38 2.97 13.87
C HIS A 21 -3.05 1.82 13.08
N ASP A 22 -3.89 2.17 12.10
CA ASP A 22 -4.58 1.19 11.24
C ASP A 22 -3.58 0.33 10.46
N GLN A 23 -2.50 0.93 9.93
CA GLN A 23 -1.43 0.20 9.24
C GLN A 23 -0.70 -0.78 10.16
N LEU A 24 -0.35 -0.35 11.38
CA LEU A 24 0.36 -1.19 12.34
C LEU A 24 -0.50 -2.37 12.81
N GLU A 25 -1.80 -2.17 12.99
CA GLU A 25 -2.73 -3.24 13.36
C GLU A 25 -2.74 -4.36 12.30
N VAL A 26 -2.86 -4.00 11.03
CA VAL A 26 -2.87 -5.00 9.93
C VAL A 26 -1.51 -5.68 9.81
N VAL A 27 -0.40 -4.95 9.96
CA VAL A 27 0.95 -5.54 9.97
C VAL A 27 1.10 -6.57 11.08
N GLU A 28 0.64 -6.25 12.30
CA GLU A 28 0.67 -7.20 13.42
C GLU A 28 -0.15 -8.46 13.13
N GLN A 29 -1.35 -8.31 12.54
CA GLN A 29 -2.18 -9.45 12.14
C GLN A 29 -1.48 -10.37 11.14
N VAL A 30 -0.83 -9.82 10.11
CA VAL A 30 -0.08 -10.61 9.12
C VAL A 30 1.12 -11.32 9.75
N LEU A 31 1.87 -10.64 10.63
CA LEU A 31 3.00 -11.25 11.32
C LEU A 31 2.55 -12.42 12.21
N ARG A 32 1.44 -12.25 12.92
CA ARG A 32 0.87 -13.29 13.80
C ARG A 32 0.22 -14.44 13.04
N SER A 33 -0.26 -14.23 11.82
CA SER A 33 -0.85 -15.29 10.99
C SER A 33 0.18 -16.32 10.52
N GLY A 34 1.45 -15.93 10.39
CA GLY A 34 2.49 -16.77 9.80
C GLY A 34 2.35 -16.96 8.28
N TRP A 35 1.38 -16.31 7.63
CA TRP A 35 1.12 -16.40 6.19
C TRP A 35 1.44 -15.08 5.47
N TRP A 36 2.61 -15.02 4.82
CA TRP A 36 3.21 -13.73 4.42
C TRP A 36 3.08 -13.43 2.93
N VAL A 37 2.87 -14.46 2.11
CA VAL A 37 2.87 -14.35 0.65
C VAL A 37 1.57 -14.93 0.12
N LEU A 38 0.90 -14.19 -0.77
CA LEU A 38 -0.41 -14.57 -1.33
C LEU A 38 -1.45 -14.90 -0.24
N GLY A 39 -1.54 -14.05 0.78
CA GLY A 39 -2.47 -14.21 1.91
C GLY A 39 -3.72 -13.34 1.79
N ASP A 40 -4.57 -13.43 2.82
CA ASP A 40 -5.89 -12.78 2.86
C ASP A 40 -5.83 -11.27 2.64
N GLN A 41 -4.80 -10.59 3.13
CA GLN A 41 -4.63 -9.14 2.93
C GLN A 41 -4.42 -8.77 1.46
N VAL A 42 -3.72 -9.62 0.69
CA VAL A 42 -3.55 -9.42 -0.75
C VAL A 42 -4.89 -9.60 -1.47
N GLN A 43 -5.62 -10.67 -1.16
CA GLN A 43 -6.93 -10.95 -1.76
C GLN A 43 -7.96 -9.86 -1.45
N ALA A 44 -7.95 -9.35 -0.20
CA ALA A 44 -8.81 -8.25 0.22
C ALA A 44 -8.47 -6.96 -0.53
N PHE A 45 -7.18 -6.64 -0.67
CA PHE A 45 -6.71 -5.50 -1.44
C PHE A 45 -7.12 -5.60 -2.91
N GLU A 46 -6.85 -6.72 -3.58
CA GLU A 46 -7.21 -6.94 -4.99
C GLU A 46 -8.71 -6.77 -5.22
N SER A 47 -9.53 -7.32 -4.32
CA SER A 47 -10.99 -7.19 -4.39
C SER A 47 -11.45 -5.73 -4.24
N ALA A 48 -10.88 -5.01 -3.26
CA ALA A 48 -11.18 -3.60 -3.02
C ALA A 48 -10.70 -2.72 -4.18
N TRP A 49 -9.51 -2.99 -4.72
CA TRP A 49 -8.90 -2.21 -5.78
C TRP A 49 -9.61 -2.41 -7.13
N ALA A 50 -9.96 -3.65 -7.47
CA ALA A 50 -10.76 -3.94 -8.65
C ALA A 50 -12.09 -3.16 -8.63
N LYS A 51 -12.76 -3.12 -7.46
CA LYS A 51 -13.98 -2.35 -7.27
C LYS A 51 -13.75 -0.84 -7.43
N THR A 52 -12.69 -0.29 -6.85
CA THR A 52 -12.32 1.12 -6.98
C THR A 52 -12.04 1.50 -8.43
N CYS A 53 -11.34 0.65 -9.17
CA CYS A 53 -11.03 0.86 -10.58
C CYS A 53 -12.19 0.52 -11.54
N GLN A 54 -13.31 -0.01 -11.04
CA GLN A 54 -14.41 -0.54 -11.85
C GLN A 54 -13.96 -1.60 -12.85
N ALA A 55 -12.96 -2.40 -12.47
CA ALA A 55 -12.44 -3.51 -13.25
C ALA A 55 -13.07 -4.85 -12.84
N THR A 56 -12.99 -5.85 -13.70
CA THR A 56 -13.48 -7.21 -13.41
C THR A 56 -12.59 -7.97 -12.43
N GLY A 57 -11.35 -7.53 -12.24
CA GLY A 57 -10.39 -8.13 -11.32
C GLY A 57 -9.16 -7.24 -11.13
N CYS A 58 -8.30 -7.64 -10.19
CA CYS A 58 -7.01 -7.04 -9.90
C CYS A 58 -6.03 -8.17 -9.57
N VAL A 59 -4.78 -8.03 -10.01
CA VAL A 59 -3.68 -8.94 -9.68
C VAL A 59 -2.54 -8.09 -9.12
N GLY A 60 -2.16 -8.37 -7.87
CA GLY A 60 -1.00 -7.77 -7.22
C GLY A 60 0.29 -8.35 -7.78
N VAL A 61 1.23 -7.47 -8.12
CA VAL A 61 2.57 -7.82 -8.63
C VAL A 61 3.65 -7.07 -7.87
N GLY A 62 4.92 -7.41 -8.12
CA GLY A 62 6.04 -6.86 -7.35
C GLY A 62 6.27 -5.36 -7.56
N ASN A 63 5.97 -4.84 -8.76
CA ASN A 63 6.13 -3.43 -9.10
C ASN A 63 5.38 -3.04 -10.39
N GLY A 64 5.43 -1.76 -10.78
CA GLY A 64 4.75 -1.25 -11.97
C GLY A 64 5.33 -1.70 -13.31
N LEU A 65 6.62 -2.03 -13.39
CA LEU A 65 7.23 -2.60 -14.60
C LEU A 65 6.72 -4.03 -14.82
N ASP A 66 6.70 -4.86 -13.77
CA ASP A 66 6.14 -6.22 -13.83
C ASP A 66 4.67 -6.17 -14.29
N ALA A 67 3.89 -5.20 -13.82
CA ALA A 67 2.50 -5.04 -14.21
C ALA A 67 2.34 -4.79 -15.71
N ILE A 68 3.23 -3.97 -16.29
CA ILE A 68 3.24 -3.70 -17.73
C ILE A 68 3.69 -4.94 -18.49
N GLU A 69 4.79 -5.58 -18.07
CA GLU A 69 5.33 -6.77 -18.75
C GLU A 69 4.33 -7.93 -18.77
N ILE A 70 3.67 -8.22 -17.64
CA ILE A 70 2.67 -9.30 -17.54
C ILE A 70 1.38 -8.96 -18.31
N GLY A 71 1.07 -7.67 -18.47
CA GLY A 71 -0.15 -7.19 -19.13
C GLY A 71 -0.07 -7.07 -20.65
N LEU A 72 1.11 -7.24 -21.25
CA LEU A 72 1.35 -7.22 -22.70
C LEU A 72 1.13 -8.60 -23.34
#